data_AF-A0A829HCV3-F1
#
_entry.id   AF-A0A829HCV3-F1
#
_cell.length_a   1.000
_cell.length_b   1.000
_cell.length_c   1.000
_cell.angle_alpha   90.00
_cell.angle_beta   90.00
_cell.angle_gamma   90.00
#
_symmetry.space_group_name_H-M   'P 1'
#
loop_
_entity.id
_entity.type
_entity.pdbx_description
1 polymer ?
#
loop_
_entity_poly.entity_id
_entity_poly.type
_entity_poly.pdbx_seq_one_letter_code
_entity_poly.pdbx_strand_id
1 'polypeptide(L)'
;MPLTLKRAQFMVKNQIAGLVIAPHIVDVLEREYAVDPVQAEANVYARCALQILICKHLGYVGVHLSACHKPQEQQKLEQFLKQFENWSLEACEKAWKDLWKMDSGLELKPELSTFSKPVSQMQILKYKKMHLMHHIFFASQAALGVGRFIFKANFWNKPRPQHLLLKMEHWSKQQLVGCESCGHCRLDDTLYICPETCPKGLANGPCGGTTLDQCEFGDRECIHSVKARLAKSVDQTEVLRSKLIPAISIETRYTSSWKNWFSNSDLN
;
A
#
# COMPACT_ATOMS: atom_id res chain seq x y z
N MET A 1 -1.47 18.75 -4.35
CA MET A 1 -2.69 18.96 -5.16
C MET A 1 -3.34 20.26 -4.72
N PRO A 2 -3.67 21.18 -5.64
CA PRO A 2 -4.58 22.30 -5.35
C PRO A 2 -5.97 21.76 -4.99
N LEU A 3 -6.28 21.69 -3.70
CA LEU A 3 -7.51 21.10 -3.17
C LEU A 3 -8.66 22.10 -3.22
N THR A 4 -9.49 22.02 -4.26
CA THR A 4 -10.70 22.84 -4.38
C THR A 4 -11.83 22.30 -3.50
N LEU A 5 -12.81 23.15 -3.17
CA LEU A 5 -14.01 22.73 -2.43
C LEU A 5 -14.70 21.53 -3.09
N LYS A 6 -14.95 21.60 -4.40
CA LYS A 6 -15.58 20.50 -5.16
C LYS A 6 -14.77 19.19 -5.06
N ARG A 7 -13.44 19.26 -5.09
CA ARG A 7 -12.56 18.09 -4.94
C ARG A 7 -12.64 17.53 -3.52
N ALA A 8 -12.59 18.39 -2.50
CA ALA A 8 -12.70 17.99 -1.10
C ALA A 8 -14.06 17.31 -0.82
N GLN A 9 -15.16 17.92 -1.23
CA GLN A 9 -16.50 17.34 -1.11
C GLN A 9 -16.63 16.02 -1.87
N PHE A 10 -16.05 15.92 -3.07
CA PHE A 10 -16.02 14.66 -3.83
C PHE A 10 -15.24 13.57 -3.08
N MET A 11 -14.07 13.89 -2.52
CA MET A 11 -13.25 12.95 -1.75
C MET A 11 -13.97 12.42 -0.52
N VAL A 12 -14.62 13.30 0.23
CA VAL A 12 -15.40 12.93 1.43
C VAL A 12 -16.62 12.10 1.03
N LYS A 13 -17.40 12.56 0.04
CA LYS A 13 -18.63 11.88 -0.41
C LYS A 13 -18.36 10.47 -0.95
N ASN A 14 -17.30 10.31 -1.73
CA ASN A 14 -16.99 9.03 -2.39
C ASN A 14 -16.00 8.17 -1.59
N GLN A 15 -15.58 8.62 -0.39
CA GLN A 15 -14.67 7.88 0.49
C GLN A 15 -13.43 7.36 -0.26
N ILE A 16 -12.71 8.26 -0.94
CA ILE A 16 -11.56 7.85 -1.76
C ILE A 16 -10.52 7.14 -0.87
N ALA A 17 -10.22 5.90 -1.24
CA ALA A 17 -9.27 5.04 -0.57
C ALA A 17 -7.93 5.75 -0.24
N GLY A 18 -7.53 5.71 1.03
CA GLY A 18 -6.25 6.26 1.51
C GLY A 18 -6.22 7.78 1.68
N LEU A 19 -7.34 8.47 1.49
CA LEU A 19 -7.45 9.89 1.76
C LEU A 19 -8.38 10.14 2.94
N VAL A 20 -7.88 10.90 3.91
CA VAL A 20 -8.68 11.42 5.02
C VAL A 20 -8.65 12.93 4.94
N ILE A 21 -9.82 13.54 4.77
CA ILE A 21 -9.99 14.99 4.79
C ILE A 21 -10.61 15.34 6.15
N ALA A 22 -9.89 16.10 6.96
CA ALA A 22 -10.43 16.59 8.23
C ALA A 22 -11.68 17.46 7.98
N PRO A 23 -12.75 17.37 8.80
CA PRO A 23 -13.95 18.18 8.62
C PRO A 23 -13.66 19.68 8.50
N HIS A 24 -12.70 20.19 9.29
CA HIS A 24 -12.24 21.58 9.26
C HIS A 24 -11.79 22.05 7.87
N ILE A 25 -11.15 21.18 7.07
CA ILE A 25 -10.72 21.53 5.71
C ILE A 25 -11.94 21.86 4.84
N VAL A 26 -13.00 21.06 4.93
CA VAL A 26 -14.22 21.28 4.15
C VAL A 26 -14.89 22.57 4.60
N ASP A 27 -15.03 22.77 5.91
CA ASP A 27 -15.65 23.97 6.49
C ASP A 27 -14.95 25.26 6.05
N VAL A 28 -13.61 25.28 6.07
CA VAL A 28 -12.82 26.45 5.61
C VAL A 28 -13.07 26.71 4.14
N LEU A 29 -13.01 25.68 3.29
CA LEU A 29 -13.23 25.82 1.85
C LEU A 29 -14.67 26.26 1.52
N GLU A 30 -15.67 25.80 2.26
CA GLU A 30 -17.07 26.21 2.11
C GLU A 30 -17.28 27.67 2.47
N ARG A 31 -16.74 28.11 3.62
CA ARG A 31 -16.83 29.51 4.06
C ARG A 31 -16.15 30.46 3.08
N GLU A 32 -14.94 30.12 2.62
CA GLU A 32 -14.24 30.96 1.64
C GLU A 32 -15.01 31.07 0.33
N TYR A 33 -15.49 29.95 -0.19
CA TYR A 33 -16.24 29.94 -1.45
C TYR A 33 -17.56 30.70 -1.35
N ALA A 34 -18.23 30.66 -0.19
CA ALA A 34 -19.46 31.42 0.04
C ALA A 34 -19.24 32.94 0.10
N VAL A 35 -18.07 33.37 0.57
CA VAL A 35 -17.72 34.80 0.66
C VAL A 35 -17.24 35.35 -0.69
N ASP A 36 -16.25 34.69 -1.30
CA ASP A 36 -15.69 35.11 -2.60
C ASP A 36 -15.08 33.89 -3.32
N PRO A 37 -15.75 33.34 -4.35
CA PRO A 37 -15.23 32.22 -5.13
C PRO A 37 -13.89 32.47 -5.82
N VAL A 38 -13.59 33.71 -6.22
CA VAL A 38 -12.34 34.06 -6.93
C VAL A 38 -11.19 34.05 -5.93
N GLN A 39 -11.37 34.69 -4.77
CA GLN A 39 -10.38 34.65 -3.70
C GLN A 39 -10.22 33.24 -3.12
N ALA A 40 -11.30 32.46 -3.01
CA ALA A 40 -11.24 31.06 -2.60
C ALA A 40 -10.37 30.23 -3.55
N GLU A 41 -10.49 30.42 -4.87
CA GLU A 41 -9.62 29.76 -5.84
C GLU A 41 -8.15 30.20 -5.64
N ALA A 42 -7.88 31.50 -5.47
CA ALA A 42 -6.53 31.99 -5.18
C ALA A 42 -5.94 31.34 -3.92
N ASN A 43 -6.71 31.22 -2.85
CA ASN A 43 -6.28 30.59 -1.59
C ASN A 43 -5.95 29.10 -1.77
N VAL A 44 -6.64 28.38 -2.66
CA VAL A 44 -6.33 26.98 -3.00
C VAL A 44 -4.91 26.84 -3.58
N TYR A 45 -4.53 27.71 -4.51
CA TYR A 45 -3.20 27.69 -5.10
C TYR A 45 -2.13 28.23 -4.14
N ALA A 46 -2.45 29.26 -3.35
CA ALA A 46 -1.56 29.76 -2.32
C ALA A 46 -1.20 28.67 -1.29
N ARG A 47 -2.19 27.94 -0.75
CA ARG A 47 -1.96 26.79 0.15
C ARG A 47 -1.07 25.73 -0.47
N CYS A 48 -1.32 25.39 -1.74
CA CYS A 48 -0.53 24.38 -2.45
C CYS A 48 0.93 24.86 -2.64
N ALA A 49 1.14 26.10 -3.08
CA ALA A 49 2.47 26.67 -3.25
C ALA A 49 3.26 26.74 -1.93
N LEU A 50 2.62 27.25 -0.87
CA LEU A 50 3.22 27.31 0.46
C LEU A 50 3.61 25.92 0.97
N GLN A 51 2.75 24.91 0.79
CA GLN A 51 3.08 23.53 1.18
C GLN A 51 4.28 22.97 0.40
N ILE A 52 4.41 23.27 -0.89
CA ILE A 52 5.56 22.87 -1.70
C ILE A 52 6.85 23.54 -1.18
N LEU A 53 6.79 24.83 -0.87
CA LEU A 53 7.94 25.57 -0.34
C LEU A 53 8.34 25.12 1.06
N ILE A 54 7.37 24.80 1.92
CA ILE A 54 7.61 24.17 3.22
C ILE A 54 8.35 22.83 3.03
N CYS A 55 7.87 21.95 2.14
CA CYS A 55 8.59 20.71 1.83
C CYS A 55 10.03 20.96 1.33
N LYS A 56 10.24 21.98 0.48
CA LYS A 56 11.57 22.35 0.00
C LYS A 56 12.49 22.78 1.15
N HIS A 57 12.00 23.63 2.05
CA HIS A 57 12.74 24.07 3.25
C HIS A 57 13.06 22.91 4.21
N LEU A 58 12.16 21.92 4.32
CA LEU A 58 12.38 20.69 5.10
C LEU A 58 13.34 19.70 4.43
N GLY A 59 13.91 20.02 3.25
CA GLY A 59 14.91 19.21 2.57
C GLY A 59 14.35 18.09 1.68
N TYR A 60 13.06 18.09 1.37
CA TYR A 60 12.49 17.14 0.43
C TYR A 60 13.03 17.39 -0.99
N VAL A 61 13.47 16.33 -1.67
CA VAL A 61 14.05 16.41 -3.03
C VAL A 61 13.04 16.70 -4.13
N GLY A 62 11.74 16.59 -3.82
CA GLY A 62 10.67 16.82 -4.78
C GLY A 62 9.28 16.58 -4.18
N VAL A 63 8.27 16.96 -4.95
CA VAL A 63 6.85 16.79 -4.61
C VAL A 63 6.13 16.12 -5.77
N HIS A 64 5.20 15.20 -5.46
CA HIS A 64 4.30 14.65 -6.47
C HIS A 64 3.00 15.47 -6.51
N LEU A 65 2.72 16.10 -7.65
CA LEU A 65 1.52 16.92 -7.84
C LEU A 65 0.43 16.12 -8.55
N SER A 66 -0.59 15.71 -7.81
CA SER A 66 -1.82 15.15 -8.36
C SER A 66 -2.86 16.23 -8.69
N ALA A 67 -3.71 15.93 -9.67
CA ALA A 67 -4.84 16.76 -10.10
C ALA A 67 -4.51 18.22 -10.46
N CYS A 68 -3.30 18.46 -11.01
CA CYS A 68 -2.84 19.74 -11.56
C CYS A 68 -2.17 19.49 -12.93
N HIS A 69 -2.97 19.06 -13.90
CA HIS A 69 -2.49 18.54 -15.19
C HIS A 69 -2.74 19.49 -16.36
N LYS A 70 -3.58 20.52 -16.16
CA LYS A 70 -3.85 21.51 -17.21
C LYS A 70 -2.79 22.61 -17.17
N PRO A 71 -2.29 23.09 -18.33
CA PRO A 71 -1.30 24.16 -18.38
C PRO A 71 -1.68 25.41 -17.59
N GLN A 72 -2.97 25.80 -17.63
CA GLN A 72 -3.47 26.96 -16.88
C GLN A 72 -3.41 26.78 -15.36
N GLU A 73 -3.68 25.56 -14.86
CA GLU A 73 -3.56 25.26 -13.42
C GLU A 73 -2.08 25.31 -12.98
N GLN A 74 -1.18 24.81 -13.83
CA GLN A 74 0.26 24.82 -13.58
C GLN A 74 0.82 26.24 -13.57
N GLN A 75 0.44 27.08 -14.54
CA GLN A 75 0.82 28.49 -14.58
C GLN A 75 0.35 29.26 -13.35
N LYS A 76 -0.89 29.04 -12.90
CA LYS A 76 -1.41 29.62 -11.64
C LYS A 76 -0.55 29.19 -10.46
N LEU A 77 -0.24 27.90 -10.32
CA LEU A 77 0.61 27.40 -9.24
C LEU A 77 2.02 28.00 -9.28
N GLU A 78 2.63 28.10 -10.47
CA GLU A 78 3.94 28.73 -10.66
C GLU A 78 3.96 30.20 -10.25
N GLN A 79 2.89 30.95 -10.52
CA GLN A 79 2.79 32.35 -10.08
C GLN A 79 2.84 32.48 -8.56
N PHE A 80 2.08 31.65 -7.83
CA PHE A 80 2.12 31.63 -6.36
C PHE A 80 3.47 31.12 -5.82
N LEU A 81 4.09 30.15 -6.48
CA LEU A 81 5.44 29.70 -6.10
C LEU A 81 6.46 30.85 -6.20
N LYS A 82 6.43 31.63 -7.29
CA LYS A 82 7.29 32.82 -7.47
C LYS A 82 6.97 33.90 -6.44
N GLN A 83 5.70 34.12 -6.13
CA GLN A 83 5.28 35.11 -5.14
C GLN A 83 5.90 34.87 -3.75
N PHE A 84 6.03 33.61 -3.35
CA PHE A 84 6.54 33.22 -2.04
C PHE A 84 7.99 32.69 -2.06
N GLU A 85 8.68 32.74 -3.21
CA GLU A 85 9.96 32.04 -3.42
C GLU A 85 11.05 32.41 -2.40
N ASN A 86 11.08 33.66 -1.98
CA ASN A 86 12.09 34.21 -1.06
C ASN A 86 11.63 34.21 0.41
N TRP A 87 10.49 33.61 0.73
CA TRP A 87 9.98 33.58 2.10
C TRP A 87 10.73 32.55 2.95
N SER A 88 10.95 32.88 4.23
CA SER A 88 11.50 31.94 5.20
C SER A 88 10.51 30.80 5.48
N LEU A 89 11.00 29.71 6.09
CA LEU A 89 10.15 28.60 6.52
C LEU A 89 9.05 29.10 7.47
N GLU A 90 9.40 29.93 8.45
CA GLU A 90 8.46 30.46 9.45
C GLU A 90 7.36 31.32 8.80
N ALA A 91 7.72 32.15 7.82
CA ALA A 91 6.76 32.95 7.06
C ALA A 91 5.80 32.08 6.25
N CYS A 92 6.34 31.05 5.57
CA CYS A 92 5.53 30.09 4.81
C CYS A 92 4.56 29.31 5.70
N GLU A 93 5.06 28.78 6.83
CA GLU A 93 4.23 28.02 7.78
C GLU A 93 3.14 28.89 8.40
N LYS A 94 3.48 30.12 8.80
CA LYS A 94 2.51 31.07 9.36
C LYS A 94 1.40 31.34 8.35
N ALA A 95 1.74 31.72 7.13
CA ALA A 95 0.75 32.01 6.09
C ALA A 95 -0.09 30.78 5.72
N TRP A 96 0.52 29.59 5.70
CA TRP A 96 -0.20 28.35 5.45
C TRP A 96 -1.21 28.04 6.57
N LYS A 97 -0.84 28.22 7.84
CA LYS A 97 -1.74 28.08 8.99
C LYS A 97 -2.85 29.14 8.99
N ASP A 98 -2.53 30.38 8.65
CA ASP A 98 -3.48 31.50 8.56
C ASP A 98 -4.53 31.27 7.45
N LEU A 99 -4.11 30.68 6.32
CA LEU A 99 -5.02 30.27 5.25
C LEU A 99 -5.92 29.11 5.69
N TRP A 100 -5.41 28.18 6.49
CA TRP A 100 -6.22 27.09 7.04
C TRP A 100 -7.02 27.48 8.28
N LYS A 101 -6.93 28.72 8.78
CA LYS A 101 -7.62 29.16 10.01
C LYS A 101 -7.34 28.21 11.18
N MET A 102 -6.07 27.89 11.38
CA MET A 102 -5.62 27.01 12.45
C MET A 102 -5.28 27.83 13.69
N ASP A 103 -5.94 27.54 14.81
CA ASP A 103 -5.73 28.24 16.09
C ASP A 103 -4.99 27.35 17.10
N SER A 104 -5.41 26.09 17.21
CA SER A 104 -4.90 25.09 18.16
C SER A 104 -3.82 24.17 17.58
N GLY A 105 -3.73 24.09 16.24
CA GLY A 105 -2.84 23.16 15.54
C GLY A 105 -3.38 21.73 15.44
N LEU A 106 -4.57 21.46 15.98
CA LEU A 106 -5.22 20.14 15.97
C LEU A 106 -6.31 20.03 14.90
N GLU A 107 -6.65 21.12 14.22
CA GLU A 107 -7.79 21.19 13.28
C GLU A 107 -7.65 20.23 12.09
N LEU A 108 -6.41 19.98 11.67
CA LEU A 108 -6.10 19.08 10.56
C LEU A 108 -5.82 17.65 11.02
N LYS A 109 -5.86 17.38 12.33
CA LYS A 109 -5.69 16.03 12.87
C LYS A 109 -6.95 15.22 12.53
N PRO A 110 -6.83 14.11 11.79
CA PRO A 110 -7.98 13.27 11.51
C PRO A 110 -8.50 12.64 12.80
N GLU A 111 -9.82 12.45 12.89
CA GLU A 111 -10.41 11.63 13.94
C GLU A 111 -9.97 10.18 13.73
N LEU A 112 -9.24 9.64 14.71
CA LEU A 112 -8.78 8.27 14.68
C LEU A 112 -9.78 7.39 15.42
N SER A 113 -10.59 6.65 14.67
CA SER A 113 -11.27 5.49 15.23
C SER A 113 -10.24 4.37 15.42
N THR A 114 -10.14 3.86 16.65
CA THR A 114 -9.25 2.74 16.94
C THR A 114 -10.06 1.46 16.93
N PHE A 115 -9.68 0.55 16.04
CA PHE A 115 -10.20 -0.80 16.00
C PHE A 115 -9.02 -1.76 15.89
N SER A 116 -8.98 -2.79 16.72
CA SER A 116 -7.97 -3.82 16.63
C SER A 116 -8.60 -5.17 16.86
N LYS A 117 -8.65 -5.97 15.81
CA LYS A 117 -9.08 -7.36 15.91
C LYS A 117 -7.96 -8.20 16.55
N PRO A 118 -8.20 -8.96 17.64
CA PRO A 118 -7.17 -9.81 18.21
C PRO A 118 -6.76 -10.92 17.23
N VAL A 119 -5.52 -11.38 17.34
CA VAL A 119 -5.06 -12.56 16.58
C VAL A 119 -5.61 -13.81 17.25
N SER A 120 -6.24 -14.69 16.48
CA SER A 120 -6.76 -15.95 17.02
C SER A 120 -5.66 -16.99 17.22
N GLN A 121 -5.85 -17.91 18.17
CA GLN A 121 -4.93 -19.04 18.37
C GLN A 121 -4.78 -19.89 17.11
N MET A 122 -5.84 -20.01 16.31
CA MET A 122 -5.82 -20.74 15.04
C MET A 122 -4.87 -20.09 14.03
N GLN A 123 -4.83 -18.75 13.96
CA GLN A 123 -3.89 -18.02 13.08
C GLN A 123 -2.45 -18.25 13.51
N ILE A 124 -2.16 -18.18 14.82
CA ILE A 124 -0.82 -18.43 15.37
C ILE A 124 -0.39 -19.87 15.09
N LEU A 125 -1.28 -20.85 15.32
CA LEU A 125 -0.98 -22.26 15.08
C LEU A 125 -0.74 -22.54 13.59
N LYS A 126 -1.56 -21.96 12.71
CA LYS A 126 -1.38 -22.03 11.25
C LYS A 126 -0.01 -21.50 10.85
N TYR A 127 0.37 -20.31 11.33
CA TYR A 127 1.70 -19.74 11.09
C TYR A 127 2.81 -20.69 11.55
N LYS A 128 2.79 -21.16 12.81
CA LYS A 128 3.83 -22.04 13.36
C LYS A 128 3.97 -23.34 12.56
N LYS A 129 2.86 -23.98 12.18
CA LYS A 129 2.85 -25.20 11.37
C LYS A 129 3.43 -24.96 9.99
N MET A 130 3.00 -23.90 9.32
CA MET A 130 3.48 -23.57 7.98
C MET A 130 4.96 -23.17 8.00
N HIS A 131 5.38 -22.44 9.02
CA HIS A 131 6.78 -22.06 9.23
C HIS A 131 7.69 -23.28 9.44
N LEU A 132 7.29 -24.19 10.32
CA LEU A 132 8.01 -25.44 10.54
C LEU A 132 8.08 -26.27 9.24
N MET A 133 6.96 -26.41 8.54
CA MET A 133 6.89 -27.13 7.27
C MET A 133 7.84 -26.51 6.24
N HIS A 134 7.79 -25.18 6.05
CA HIS A 134 8.70 -24.48 5.14
C HIS A 134 10.15 -24.78 5.52
N HIS A 135 10.51 -24.59 6.79
CA HIS A 135 11.88 -24.81 7.24
C HIS A 135 12.36 -26.25 6.97
N ILE A 136 11.53 -27.27 7.21
CA ILE A 136 11.89 -28.67 6.93
C ILE A 136 12.15 -28.89 5.44
N PHE A 137 11.27 -28.40 4.57
CA PHE A 137 11.39 -28.64 3.13
C PHE A 137 12.50 -27.81 2.46
N PHE A 138 12.79 -26.61 2.98
CA PHE A 138 13.67 -25.64 2.32
C PHE A 138 14.98 -25.35 3.04
N ALA A 139 15.14 -25.68 4.33
CA ALA A 139 16.41 -25.48 5.05
C ALA A 139 17.40 -26.65 4.85
N SER A 140 16.92 -27.84 4.47
CA SER A 140 17.78 -29.00 4.25
C SER A 140 18.34 -29.03 2.84
N GLN A 141 19.67 -28.94 2.68
CA GLN A 141 20.35 -29.12 1.38
C GLN A 141 19.97 -30.45 0.67
N ALA A 142 19.74 -31.53 1.42
CA ALA A 142 19.32 -32.82 0.86
C ALA A 142 17.92 -32.76 0.22
N ALA A 143 16.92 -32.27 0.95
CA ALA A 143 15.57 -32.00 0.43
C ALA A 143 15.58 -31.08 -0.79
N LEU A 144 16.41 -30.02 -0.79
CA LEU A 144 16.59 -29.15 -1.94
C LEU A 144 17.18 -29.90 -3.15
N GLY A 145 18.17 -30.76 -2.92
CA GLY A 145 18.78 -31.60 -3.96
C GLY A 145 17.77 -32.56 -4.60
N VAL A 146 16.95 -33.24 -3.79
CA VAL A 146 15.89 -34.14 -4.25
C VAL A 146 14.83 -33.36 -5.04
N GLY A 147 14.38 -32.22 -4.52
CA GLY A 147 13.40 -31.38 -5.21
C GLY A 147 13.92 -30.89 -6.57
N ARG A 148 15.18 -30.42 -6.63
CA ARG A 148 15.83 -30.03 -7.90
C ARG A 148 15.88 -31.19 -8.87
N PHE A 149 16.27 -32.39 -8.42
CA PHE A 149 16.31 -33.58 -9.27
C PHE A 149 14.94 -33.91 -9.86
N ILE A 150 13.88 -33.90 -9.03
CA ILE A 150 12.51 -34.19 -9.46
C ILE A 150 12.04 -33.14 -10.46
N PHE A 151 12.12 -31.85 -10.11
CA PHE A 151 11.49 -30.78 -10.89
C PHE A 151 12.30 -30.33 -12.12
N LYS A 152 13.60 -30.67 -12.22
CA LYS A 152 14.40 -30.48 -13.45
C LYS A 152 14.15 -31.53 -14.53
N ALA A 153 13.41 -32.60 -14.24
CA ALA A 153 13.11 -33.61 -15.25
C ALA A 153 12.30 -33.03 -16.42
N ASN A 154 12.73 -33.29 -17.66
CA ASN A 154 12.05 -32.86 -18.90
C ASN A 154 10.58 -33.32 -18.99
N PHE A 155 10.20 -34.31 -18.19
CA PHE A 155 8.80 -34.72 -18.00
C PHE A 155 7.88 -33.55 -17.65
N TRP A 156 8.32 -32.64 -16.77
CA TRP A 156 7.53 -31.48 -16.33
C TRP A 156 7.41 -30.38 -17.39
N ASN A 157 8.15 -30.47 -18.51
CA ASN A 157 8.04 -29.56 -19.64
C ASN A 157 6.95 -29.99 -20.63
N LYS A 158 6.35 -31.17 -20.43
CA LYS A 158 5.22 -31.64 -21.25
C LYS A 158 3.91 -30.97 -20.78
N PRO A 159 2.98 -30.63 -21.70
CA PRO A 159 1.75 -29.90 -21.34
C PRO A 159 0.87 -30.59 -20.29
N ARG A 160 0.68 -31.91 -20.41
CA ARG A 160 -0.17 -32.68 -19.48
C ARG A 160 0.39 -32.73 -18.05
N PRO A 161 1.65 -33.15 -17.82
CA PRO A 161 2.28 -33.08 -16.50
C PRO A 161 2.30 -31.68 -15.88
N GLN A 162 2.61 -30.65 -16.66
CA GLN A 162 2.64 -29.26 -16.16
C GLN A 162 1.27 -28.83 -15.65
N HIS A 163 0.21 -29.11 -16.41
CA HIS A 163 -1.15 -28.76 -16.02
C HIS A 163 -1.64 -29.57 -14.80
N LEU A 164 -1.29 -30.86 -14.71
CA LEU A 164 -1.63 -31.67 -13.53
C LEU A 164 -0.92 -31.17 -12.27
N LEU A 165 0.38 -30.85 -12.39
CA LEU A 165 1.16 -30.28 -11.30
C LEU A 165 0.56 -28.96 -10.81
N LEU A 166 0.23 -28.07 -11.74
CA LEU A 166 -0.42 -26.79 -11.42
C LEU A 166 -1.76 -27.00 -10.71
N LYS A 167 -2.59 -27.94 -11.18
CA LYS A 167 -3.89 -28.24 -10.54
C LYS A 167 -3.73 -28.77 -9.12
N MET A 168 -2.79 -29.71 -8.93
CA MET A 168 -2.45 -30.26 -7.61
C MET A 168 -1.98 -29.16 -6.66
N GLU A 169 -1.04 -28.32 -7.13
CA GLU A 169 -0.52 -27.20 -6.38
C GLU A 169 -1.63 -26.20 -6.02
N HIS A 170 -2.42 -25.78 -7.01
CA HIS A 170 -3.50 -24.82 -6.83
C HIS A 170 -4.52 -25.32 -5.82
N TRP A 171 -4.99 -26.57 -5.95
CA TRP A 171 -5.96 -27.14 -5.03
C TRP A 171 -5.41 -27.18 -3.60
N SER A 172 -4.18 -27.67 -3.41
CA SER A 172 -3.54 -27.74 -2.09
C SER A 172 -3.39 -26.36 -1.46
N LYS A 173 -2.85 -25.40 -2.21
CA LYS A 173 -2.57 -24.05 -1.68
C LYS A 173 -3.82 -23.18 -1.57
N GLN A 174 -4.84 -23.38 -2.41
CA GLN A 174 -6.12 -22.67 -2.29
C GLN A 174 -6.77 -22.93 -0.94
N GLN A 175 -6.91 -24.20 -0.56
CA GLN A 175 -7.51 -24.56 0.71
C GLN A 175 -6.73 -24.01 1.92
N LEU A 176 -5.40 -23.98 1.81
CA LEU A 176 -4.55 -23.53 2.91
C LEU A 176 -4.44 -22.00 3.01
N VAL A 177 -4.31 -21.29 1.90
CA VAL A 177 -3.91 -19.86 1.91
C VAL A 177 -4.61 -18.98 0.86
N GLY A 178 -5.53 -19.50 0.04
CA GLY A 178 -6.20 -18.72 -0.99
C GLY A 178 -5.29 -18.39 -2.19
N CYS A 179 -4.75 -19.41 -2.86
CA CYS A 179 -3.54 -19.29 -3.66
C CYS A 179 -3.58 -18.52 -4.99
N GLU A 180 -4.57 -18.48 -5.86
CA GLU A 180 -4.54 -17.80 -7.19
C GLU A 180 -3.40 -18.10 -8.20
N SER A 181 -2.46 -19.01 -7.90
CA SER A 181 -1.45 -19.51 -8.86
C SER A 181 -0.59 -18.43 -9.54
N CYS A 182 0.03 -17.55 -8.75
CA CYS A 182 0.90 -16.48 -9.27
C CYS A 182 2.26 -16.95 -9.84
N GLY A 183 2.58 -18.25 -9.78
CA GLY A 183 3.82 -18.80 -10.34
C GLY A 183 5.10 -18.58 -9.52
N HIS A 184 5.08 -17.69 -8.52
CA HIS A 184 6.20 -17.52 -7.60
C HIS A 184 5.68 -17.35 -6.16
N CYS A 185 5.98 -18.33 -5.31
CA CYS A 185 5.42 -18.42 -3.97
C CYS A 185 6.15 -17.49 -3.00
N ARG A 186 5.42 -16.52 -2.41
CA ARG A 186 5.96 -15.49 -1.52
C ARG A 186 5.55 -15.67 -0.05
N LEU A 187 5.01 -16.84 0.29
CA LEU A 187 4.36 -17.07 1.59
C LEU A 187 5.31 -16.94 2.77
N ASP A 188 6.57 -17.34 2.61
CA ASP A 188 7.57 -17.23 3.68
C ASP A 188 7.77 -15.79 4.13
N ASP A 189 7.87 -14.90 3.14
CA ASP A 189 8.11 -13.48 3.32
C ASP A 189 6.86 -12.74 3.83
N THR A 190 5.70 -13.39 3.79
CA THR A 190 4.41 -12.76 4.06
C THR A 190 3.70 -13.37 5.26
N LEU A 191 4.43 -14.02 6.16
CA LEU A 191 3.88 -14.71 7.34
C LEU A 191 2.79 -15.72 6.96
N TYR A 192 2.97 -16.38 5.82
CA TYR A 192 2.06 -17.35 5.23
C TYR A 192 0.66 -16.81 4.90
N ILE A 193 0.56 -15.50 4.65
CA ILE A 193 -0.63 -14.83 4.15
C ILE A 193 -0.39 -14.52 2.66
N CYS A 194 -1.18 -15.13 1.78
CA CYS A 194 -1.01 -15.01 0.33
C CYS A 194 -1.32 -13.58 -0.16
N PRO A 195 -0.36 -12.83 -0.75
CA PRO A 195 -0.63 -11.48 -1.27
C PRO A 195 -1.67 -11.42 -2.37
N GLU A 196 -1.85 -12.51 -3.13
CA GLU A 196 -2.82 -12.56 -4.22
C GLU A 196 -4.28 -12.58 -3.72
N THR A 197 -4.51 -12.81 -2.43
CA THR A 197 -5.84 -12.65 -1.82
C THR A 197 -6.24 -11.17 -1.65
N CYS A 198 -5.26 -10.26 -1.73
CA CYS A 198 -5.52 -8.84 -1.91
C CYS A 198 -5.93 -8.58 -3.37
N PRO A 199 -7.03 -7.87 -3.64
CA PRO A 199 -7.44 -7.52 -5.00
C PRO A 199 -6.39 -6.72 -5.79
N LYS A 200 -5.47 -6.03 -5.09
CA LYS A 200 -4.35 -5.28 -5.68
C LYS A 200 -3.04 -6.07 -5.76
N GLY A 201 -2.98 -7.30 -5.25
CA GLY A 201 -1.79 -8.15 -5.27
C GLY A 201 -0.58 -7.61 -4.51
N LEU A 202 -0.78 -6.66 -3.59
CA LEU A 202 0.31 -5.97 -2.89
C LEU A 202 0.94 -6.87 -1.83
N ALA A 203 2.27 -7.01 -1.87
CA ALA A 203 3.02 -7.78 -0.88
C ALA A 203 3.69 -6.91 0.20
N ASN A 204 4.09 -5.68 -0.17
CA ASN A 204 4.98 -4.81 0.62
C ASN A 204 4.27 -3.72 1.44
N GLY A 205 2.94 -3.76 1.56
CA GLY A 205 2.23 -2.82 2.43
C GLY A 205 0.80 -2.54 1.96
N PRO A 206 -0.04 -1.98 2.86
CA PRO A 206 -1.42 -1.63 2.52
C PRO A 206 -1.46 -0.57 1.42
N CYS A 207 -2.52 -0.60 0.60
CA CYS A 207 -2.76 0.36 -0.48
C CYS A 207 -3.23 1.75 0.00
N GLY A 208 -3.28 1.99 1.32
CA GLY A 208 -3.93 3.17 1.91
C GLY A 208 -5.45 3.05 2.04
N GLY A 209 -6.14 2.28 1.19
CA GLY A 209 -7.60 2.12 1.21
C GLY A 209 -8.20 1.31 2.35
N THR A 210 -7.41 0.90 3.34
CA THR A 210 -7.90 0.07 4.46
C THR A 210 -8.53 0.94 5.52
N THR A 211 -9.74 0.59 5.96
CA THR A 211 -10.45 1.26 7.05
C THR A 211 -10.78 0.26 8.14
N LEU A 212 -10.29 0.47 9.37
CA LEU A 212 -10.57 -0.39 10.53
C LEU A 212 -10.41 -1.90 10.25
N ASP A 213 -9.26 -2.27 9.69
CA ASP A 213 -8.93 -3.64 9.23
C ASP A 213 -9.71 -4.17 8.03
N GLN A 214 -10.65 -3.42 7.47
CA GLN A 214 -11.43 -3.82 6.29
C GLN A 214 -10.79 -3.31 4.98
N CYS A 215 -10.82 -4.14 3.94
CA CYS A 215 -10.40 -3.75 2.60
C CYS A 215 -11.31 -2.67 2.01
N GLU A 216 -10.80 -1.83 1.09
CA GLU A 216 -11.57 -0.77 0.44
C GLU A 216 -12.80 -1.28 -0.34
N PHE A 217 -12.80 -2.55 -0.72
CA PHE A 217 -13.95 -3.19 -1.38
C PHE A 217 -15.04 -3.65 -0.41
N GLY A 218 -14.82 -3.54 0.90
CA GLY A 218 -15.80 -3.87 1.95
C GLY A 218 -16.09 -5.36 2.13
N ASP A 219 -15.54 -6.24 1.30
CA ASP A 219 -15.91 -7.66 1.24
C ASP A 219 -15.02 -8.58 2.10
N ARG A 220 -13.88 -8.08 2.56
CA ARG A 220 -12.87 -8.87 3.28
C ARG A 220 -12.03 -8.03 4.24
N GLU A 221 -11.37 -8.73 5.16
CA GLU A 221 -10.33 -8.14 6.01
C GLU A 221 -9.07 -7.85 5.17
N CYS A 222 -8.40 -6.73 5.43
CA CYS A 222 -7.15 -6.38 4.78
C CYS A 222 -6.04 -7.34 5.20
N ILE A 223 -5.38 -7.95 4.21
CA ILE A 223 -4.29 -8.90 4.45
C ILE A 223 -3.12 -8.26 5.21
N HIS A 224 -2.89 -6.95 5.04
CA HIS A 224 -1.81 -6.23 5.70
C HIS A 224 -2.12 -5.97 7.17
N SER A 225 -3.38 -5.72 7.52
CA SER A 225 -3.83 -5.68 8.92
C SER A 225 -3.61 -7.02 9.61
N VAL A 226 -4.02 -8.12 8.96
CA VAL A 226 -3.79 -9.47 9.48
C VAL A 226 -2.28 -9.75 9.64
N LYS A 227 -1.46 -9.45 8.61
CA LYS A 227 0.00 -9.59 8.66
C LYS A 227 0.62 -8.80 9.81
N ALA A 228 0.26 -7.53 9.97
CA ALA A 228 0.85 -6.66 10.99
C ALA A 228 0.58 -7.17 12.41
N ARG A 229 -0.68 -7.54 12.70
CA ARG A 229 -1.05 -8.07 14.02
C ARG A 229 -0.45 -9.44 14.28
N LEU A 230 -0.45 -10.33 13.28
CA LEU A 230 0.19 -11.64 13.37
C LEU A 230 1.70 -11.51 13.63
N ALA A 231 2.39 -10.68 12.84
CA ALA A 231 3.83 -10.41 13.00
C ALA A 231 4.16 -9.91 14.40
N LYS A 232 3.34 -9.00 14.95
CA LYS A 232 3.49 -8.57 16.35
C LYS A 232 3.29 -9.72 17.34
N SER A 233 2.29 -10.57 17.13
CA SER A 233 1.98 -11.70 18.03
C SER A 233 3.02 -12.83 18.03
N VAL A 234 3.78 -12.98 16.93
CA VAL A 234 4.81 -14.01 16.77
C VAL A 234 6.24 -13.45 16.81
N ASP A 235 6.39 -12.18 17.16
CA ASP A 235 7.68 -11.46 17.24
C ASP A 235 8.49 -11.49 15.92
N GLN A 236 7.82 -11.22 14.80
CA GLN A 236 8.37 -11.23 13.43
C GLN A 236 8.14 -9.89 12.72
N THR A 237 8.13 -8.78 13.47
CA THR A 237 7.86 -7.45 12.90
C THR A 237 8.99 -6.95 11.99
N GLU A 238 10.22 -7.39 12.22
CA GLU A 238 11.40 -7.02 11.41
C GLU A 238 11.28 -7.42 9.95
N VAL A 239 10.59 -8.53 9.65
CA VAL A 239 10.34 -8.96 8.26
C VAL A 239 9.52 -7.91 7.50
N LEU A 240 8.60 -7.22 8.17
CA LEU A 240 7.76 -6.19 7.55
C LEU A 240 8.53 -4.89 7.28
N ARG A 241 9.64 -4.66 8.01
CA ARG A 241 10.45 -3.44 7.91
C ARG A 241 11.57 -3.58 6.88
N SER A 242 12.23 -4.73 6.86
CA SER A 242 13.49 -4.93 6.15
C SER A 242 13.34 -5.66 4.81
N LYS A 243 12.29 -6.48 4.64
CA LYS A 243 12.15 -7.35 3.48
C LYS A 243 11.30 -6.70 2.39
N LEU A 244 11.92 -6.40 1.25
CA LEU A 244 11.22 -5.99 0.03
C LEU A 244 10.97 -7.22 -0.85
N ILE A 245 9.69 -7.54 -1.03
CA ILE A 245 9.25 -8.73 -1.75
C ILE A 245 9.04 -8.35 -3.23
N PRO A 246 9.61 -9.09 -4.19
CA PRO A 246 9.48 -8.76 -5.60
C PRO A 246 8.03 -8.84 -6.09
N ALA A 247 7.74 -8.04 -7.11
CA ALA A 247 6.50 -8.14 -7.87
C ALA A 247 6.47 -9.46 -8.67
N ILE A 248 5.26 -9.96 -8.91
CA ILE A 248 5.05 -11.15 -9.74
C ILE A 248 5.02 -10.74 -11.21
N SER A 249 5.82 -11.39 -12.05
CA SER A 249 5.70 -11.23 -13.50
C SER A 249 4.39 -11.84 -14.01
N ILE A 250 3.74 -11.12 -14.92
CA ILE A 250 2.53 -11.57 -15.63
C ILE A 250 2.80 -12.90 -16.37
N GLU A 251 3.99 -13.08 -16.95
CA GLU A 251 4.34 -14.29 -17.72
C GLU A 251 4.35 -15.56 -16.85
N THR A 252 4.61 -15.41 -15.56
CA THR A 252 4.69 -16.54 -14.63
C THR A 252 3.33 -16.92 -14.05
N ARG A 253 2.28 -16.10 -14.22
CA ARG A 253 0.95 -16.44 -13.71
C ARG A 253 0.43 -17.71 -14.37
N TYR A 254 -0.33 -18.49 -13.60
CA TYR A 254 -0.84 -19.80 -14.00
C TYR A 254 0.24 -20.82 -14.37
N THR A 255 1.41 -20.70 -13.76
CA THR A 255 2.46 -21.73 -13.78
C THR A 255 2.72 -22.26 -12.37
N SER A 256 3.34 -23.44 -12.26
CA SER A 256 3.61 -24.06 -10.96
C SER A 256 4.76 -23.34 -10.26
N SER A 257 4.50 -22.80 -9.07
CA SER A 257 5.56 -22.15 -8.29
C SER A 257 6.56 -23.14 -7.72
N TRP A 258 6.17 -24.40 -7.49
CA TRP A 258 7.12 -25.45 -7.12
C TRP A 258 8.13 -25.68 -8.24
N LYS A 259 7.65 -25.91 -9.47
CA LYS A 259 8.53 -26.09 -10.64
C LYS A 259 9.46 -24.90 -10.83
N ASN A 260 8.91 -23.68 -10.81
CA ASN A 260 9.68 -22.46 -11.05
C ASN A 260 10.75 -22.24 -9.98
N TRP A 261 10.43 -22.47 -8.71
CA TRP A 261 11.38 -22.33 -7.60
C TRP A 261 12.58 -23.28 -7.74
N PHE A 262 12.34 -24.55 -8.09
CA PHE A 262 13.41 -25.53 -8.27
C PHE A 262 14.17 -25.40 -9.61
N SER A 263 13.58 -24.74 -10.60
CA SER A 263 14.16 -24.57 -11.95
C SER A 263 15.03 -23.32 -12.05
N ASN A 264 14.70 -22.25 -11.32
CA ASN A 264 15.52 -21.05 -11.24
C ASN A 264 16.70 -21.26 -10.29
N SER A 265 17.91 -21.29 -10.85
CA SER A 265 19.17 -21.30 -10.11
C SER A 265 19.45 -20.01 -9.34
N ASP A 266 18.75 -18.93 -9.69
CA ASP A 266 19.07 -17.55 -9.26
C ASP A 266 18.25 -17.11 -8.04
N LEU A 267 17.45 -18.01 -7.44
CA LEU A 267 16.62 -17.75 -6.25
C LEU A 267 17.25 -18.27 -4.94
N ASN A 268 18.54 -18.61 -4.96
CA ASN A 268 19.30 -19.05 -3.78
C ASN A 268 20.40 -18.04 -3.43
#